data_AF-A0A5N7ZKE1-F1
#
_entry.id   AF-A0A5N7ZKE1-F1
#
_cell.length_a   1.000
_cell.length_b   1.000
_cell.length_c   1.000
_cell.angle_alpha   90.00
_cell.angle_beta   90.00
_cell.angle_gamma   90.00
#
_symmetry.space_group_name_H-M   'P 1'
#
loop_
_entity.id
_entity.type
_entity.pdbx_description
1 polymer ?
#
loop_
_entity_poly.entity_id
_entity_poly.type
_entity_poly.pdbx_seq_one_letter_code
_entity_poly.pdbx_strand_id
1 'polypeptide(L)'
;MGKLALAAKVTHVPSMYLSELPGKHQGCREAAIQGHRIIGQRCRDLDVDTIVVLDVHWLVNAGYHVNCNAGFKGRYTSNELPHFIKDMDYAYRGDPQLGRRIAECAT
;
A
#
# COMPACT_ATOMS: atom_id res chain seq x y z
N MET A 1 -22.69 9.73 5.10
CA MET A 1 -22.14 8.78 6.09
C MET A 1 -21.12 7.91 5.36
N GLY A 2 -19.89 7.76 5.88
CA GLY A 2 -18.87 6.91 5.24
C GLY A 2 -19.22 5.41 5.34
N LYS A 3 -18.63 4.59 4.47
CA LYS A 3 -18.86 3.14 4.43
C LYS A 3 -17.52 2.41 4.36
N LEU A 4 -17.29 1.45 5.26
CA LEU A 4 -16.22 0.47 5.09
C LEU A 4 -16.67 -0.55 4.04
N ALA A 5 -16.21 -0.40 2.80
CA ALA A 5 -16.65 -1.23 1.68
C ALA A 5 -15.95 -2.60 1.64
N LEU A 6 -14.67 -2.66 2.01
CA LEU A 6 -13.85 -3.86 1.97
C LEU A 6 -12.74 -3.78 3.02
N ALA A 7 -12.41 -4.91 3.63
CA ALA A 7 -11.23 -5.08 4.47
C ALA A 7 -10.45 -6.31 4.00
N ALA A 8 -9.13 -6.21 3.93
CA ALA A 8 -8.27 -7.29 3.49
C ALA A 8 -6.95 -7.31 4.28
N LYS A 9 -6.47 -8.52 4.57
CA LYS A 9 -5.08 -8.75 4.97
C LYS A 9 -4.29 -9.09 3.71
N VAL A 10 -3.27 -8.29 3.40
CA VAL A 10 -2.45 -8.45 2.20
C VAL A 10 -1.00 -8.78 2.56
N THR A 11 -0.33 -9.53 1.69
CA THR A 11 1.12 -9.78 1.80
C THR A 11 1.90 -8.65 1.13
N HIS A 12 3.01 -8.24 1.71
CA HIS A 12 3.91 -7.20 1.17
C HIS A 12 5.30 -7.78 0.86
N VAL A 13 5.41 -9.09 0.61
CA VAL A 13 6.71 -9.74 0.43
C VAL A 13 7.40 -9.23 -0.85
N PRO A 14 8.65 -8.75 -0.77
CA PRO A 14 9.41 -8.22 -1.92
C PRO A 14 9.51 -9.17 -3.12
N SER A 15 9.47 -10.49 -2.86
CA SER A 15 9.48 -11.51 -3.90
C SER A 15 8.28 -11.44 -4.88
N MET A 16 7.21 -10.71 -4.55
CA MET A 16 6.15 -10.42 -5.51
C MET A 16 6.68 -9.60 -6.68
N TYR A 17 7.50 -8.58 -6.42
CA TYR A 17 8.10 -7.77 -7.47
C TYR A 17 9.03 -8.62 -8.36
N LEU A 18 9.88 -9.44 -7.73
CA LEU A 18 10.76 -10.38 -8.43
C LEU A 18 9.99 -11.40 -9.29
N SER A 19 8.77 -11.75 -8.88
CA SER A 19 7.90 -12.67 -9.63
C SER A 19 7.36 -12.05 -10.92
N GLU A 20 7.29 -10.73 -11.03
CA GLU A 20 6.85 -10.04 -12.25
C GLU A 20 8.01 -9.76 -13.22
N LEU A 21 9.26 -9.88 -12.78
CA LEU A 21 10.44 -9.68 -13.62
C LEU A 21 10.88 -10.98 -14.32
N PRO A 22 11.45 -10.90 -15.54
CA PRO A 22 12.04 -12.06 -16.20
C PRO A 22 13.19 -12.67 -15.37
N GLY A 23 13.26 -14.01 -15.33
CA GLY A 23 14.36 -14.73 -14.69
C GLY A 23 13.91 -15.92 -13.86
N LYS A 24 14.81 -16.44 -13.03
CA LYS A 24 14.61 -17.66 -12.23
C LYS A 24 13.36 -17.63 -11.34
N HIS A 25 12.96 -16.44 -10.88
CA HIS A 25 11.86 -16.28 -9.94
C HIS A 25 10.56 -15.82 -10.60
N GLN A 26 10.53 -15.68 -11.93
CA GLN A 26 9.33 -15.27 -12.65
C GLN A 26 8.16 -16.22 -12.35
N GLY A 27 7.00 -15.67 -12.01
CA GLY A 27 5.78 -16.42 -11.68
C GLY A 27 5.75 -17.09 -10.30
N CYS A 28 6.82 -17.03 -9.49
CA CYS A 28 6.87 -17.76 -8.22
C CYS A 28 5.89 -17.25 -7.14
N ARG A 29 5.30 -16.06 -7.33
CA ARG A 29 4.30 -15.45 -6.43
C ARG A 29 2.98 -15.10 -7.14
N GLU A 30 2.68 -15.74 -8.28
CA GLU A 30 1.49 -15.41 -9.08
C GLU A 30 0.20 -15.41 -8.27
N ALA A 31 0.00 -16.39 -7.37
CA ALA A 31 -1.19 -16.44 -6.51
C ALA A 31 -1.36 -15.19 -5.62
N ALA A 32 -0.27 -14.64 -5.07
CA ALA A 32 -0.31 -13.43 -4.25
C ALA A 32 -0.58 -12.17 -5.09
N ILE A 33 0.01 -12.11 -6.28
CA ILE A 33 -0.19 -11.01 -7.25
C ILE A 33 -1.64 -11.01 -7.73
N GLN A 34 -2.18 -12.16 -8.11
CA GLN A 34 -3.58 -12.30 -8.52
C GLN A 34 -4.54 -11.94 -7.37
N GLY A 35 -4.21 -12.31 -6.13
CA GLY A 35 -4.94 -11.85 -4.95
C GLY A 35 -5.03 -10.32 -4.87
N HIS A 36 -3.92 -9.60 -5.07
CA HIS A 36 -3.92 -8.14 -5.11
C HIS A 36 -4.76 -7.57 -6.26
N ARG A 37 -4.66 -8.16 -7.46
CA ARG A 37 -5.45 -7.73 -8.62
C ARG A 37 -6.94 -7.89 -8.37
N ILE A 38 -7.38 -9.00 -7.76
CA ILE A 38 -8.79 -9.25 -7.40
C ILE A 38 -9.26 -8.25 -6.34
N ILE A 39 -8.47 -7.99 -5.30
CA ILE A 39 -8.82 -6.98 -4.28
C ILE A 39 -8.98 -5.61 -4.93
N GLY A 40 -8.03 -5.22 -5.78
CA GLY A 40 -8.11 -3.95 -6.53
C GLY A 40 -9.35 -3.88 -7.42
N GLN A 41 -9.72 -4.99 -8.07
CA GLN A 41 -10.94 -5.06 -8.88
C GLN A 41 -12.19 -4.89 -8.03
N ARG A 42 -12.29 -5.60 -6.91
CA ARG A 42 -13.41 -5.45 -5.98
C ARG A 42 -13.54 -4.03 -5.43
N CYS A 43 -12.42 -3.35 -5.14
CA CYS A 43 -12.46 -1.95 -4.73
C CYS A 43 -13.06 -1.05 -5.83
N ARG A 44 -12.70 -1.28 -7.10
CA ARG A 44 -13.27 -0.54 -8.24
C ARG A 44 -14.76 -0.85 -8.42
N ASP A 45 -15.14 -2.12 -8.36
CA ASP A 45 -16.54 -2.56 -8.51
C ASP A 45 -17.46 -2.02 -7.38
N LEU A 46 -16.88 -1.66 -6.24
CA LEU A 46 -17.57 -1.09 -5.08
C LEU A 46 -17.44 0.45 -4.99
N ASP A 47 -16.88 1.10 -6.01
CA ASP A 47 -16.64 2.55 -6.05
C ASP A 47 -15.87 3.08 -4.82
N VAL A 48 -14.85 2.35 -4.37
CA VAL A 48 -13.98 2.78 -3.28
C VAL A 48 -13.21 4.04 -3.69
N ASP A 49 -13.34 5.10 -2.91
CA ASP A 49 -12.73 6.41 -3.15
C ASP A 49 -11.36 6.59 -2.48
N THR A 50 -11.09 5.84 -1.40
CA THR A 50 -9.87 5.96 -0.60
C THR A 50 -9.49 4.63 0.07
N ILE A 51 -8.20 4.44 0.35
CA ILE A 51 -7.68 3.24 1.01
C ILE A 51 -6.92 3.67 2.27
N VAL A 52 -7.29 3.09 3.41
CA VAL A 52 -6.53 3.20 4.65
C VAL A 52 -5.58 2.00 4.75
N VAL A 53 -4.28 2.26 4.74
CA VAL A 53 -3.23 1.24 4.85
C VAL A 53 -2.63 1.28 6.25
N LEU A 54 -2.62 0.13 6.94
CA LEU A 54 -1.86 -0.06 8.17
C LEU A 54 -0.53 -0.72 7.80
N ASP A 55 0.54 0.06 7.82
CA ASP A 55 1.85 -0.36 7.33
C ASP A 55 2.74 -0.86 8.48
N VAL A 56 3.23 -2.10 8.35
CA VAL A 56 4.12 -2.72 9.33
C VAL A 56 5.56 -2.19 9.25
N HIS A 57 5.93 -1.49 8.17
CA HIS A 57 7.23 -0.86 7.98
C HIS A 57 7.26 0.62 8.41
N TRP A 58 6.11 1.22 8.75
CA TRP A 58 6.10 2.59 9.27
C TRP A 58 6.22 2.61 10.80
N LEU A 59 7.46 2.45 11.25
CA LEU A 59 7.80 2.37 12.67
C LEU A 59 7.70 3.74 13.34
N VAL A 60 6.94 3.80 14.44
CA VAL A 60 6.77 5.00 15.27
C VAL A 60 6.87 4.62 16.74
N ASN A 61 7.59 5.41 17.53
CA ASN A 61 7.87 5.09 18.93
C ASN A 61 6.91 5.76 19.92
N ALA A 62 6.14 6.76 19.47
CA ALA A 62 5.21 7.51 20.33
C ALA A 62 3.93 7.86 19.55
N GLY A 63 2.79 7.41 20.09
CA GLY A 63 1.47 7.62 19.48
C GLY A 63 1.27 6.91 18.15
N TYR A 64 0.18 7.27 17.46
CA TYR A 64 -0.10 6.85 16.09
C TYR A 64 0.09 8.03 15.15
N HIS A 65 0.73 7.78 14.02
CA HIS A 65 0.90 8.79 12.97
C HIS A 65 -0.07 8.51 11.83
N VAL A 66 -0.81 9.54 11.42
CA VAL A 66 -1.72 9.47 10.27
C VAL A 66 -1.15 10.35 9.16
N ASN A 67 -0.93 9.76 7.99
CA ASN A 67 -0.34 10.49 6.89
C ASN A 67 -1.38 11.40 6.21
N CYS A 68 -1.19 12.71 6.31
CA CYS A 68 -2.16 13.73 5.85
C CYS A 68 -1.64 14.57 4.68
N ASN A 69 -0.65 14.09 3.93
CA ASN A 69 -0.17 14.81 2.75
C ASN A 69 -1.18 14.68 1.59
N ALA A 70 -1.27 15.70 0.73
CA ALA A 70 -2.24 15.73 -0.38
C ALA A 70 -1.83 14.86 -1.58
N GLY A 71 -0.53 14.63 -1.74
CA GLY A 71 0.00 13.79 -2.80
C GLY A 71 1.40 13.30 -2.46
N PHE A 72 1.72 12.10 -2.90
CA PHE A 72 2.98 11.45 -2.66
C PHE A 72 3.63 11.18 -4.00
N LYS A 73 4.88 11.57 -4.13
CA LYS A 73 5.72 11.25 -5.29
C LYS A 73 7.15 11.13 -4.82
N GLY A 74 7.85 10.14 -5.34
CA GLY A 74 9.25 9.97 -5.07
C GLY A 74 9.81 8.75 -5.77
N ARG A 75 11.04 8.43 -5.41
CA ARG A 75 11.77 7.28 -5.91
C ARG A 75 12.26 6.48 -4.72
N TYR A 76 11.78 5.24 -4.60
CA TYR A 76 11.99 4.37 -3.46
C TYR A 76 13.03 3.29 -3.77
N THR A 77 13.94 3.08 -2.83
CA THR A 77 14.85 1.93 -2.79
C THR A 77 14.67 1.26 -1.44
N SER A 78 14.49 -0.06 -1.45
CA SER A 78 14.28 -0.82 -0.21
C SER A 78 15.52 -0.77 0.67
N ASN A 79 15.32 -0.51 1.95
CA ASN A 79 16.35 -0.59 2.98
C ASN A 79 16.75 -2.05 3.27
N GLU A 80 15.83 -3.00 3.10
CA GLU A 80 16.07 -4.43 3.38
C GLU A 80 16.62 -5.18 2.16
N LEU A 81 16.14 -4.83 0.96
CA LEU A 81 16.50 -5.53 -0.28
C LEU A 81 16.81 -4.55 -1.44
N PRO A 82 17.80 -3.66 -1.29
CA PRO A 82 18.13 -2.61 -2.28
C PRO A 82 18.66 -3.17 -3.61
N HIS A 83 19.00 -4.45 -3.70
CA HIS A 83 19.46 -5.09 -4.93
C HIS A 83 18.30 -5.53 -5.83
N PHE A 84 17.10 -5.68 -5.25
CA PHE A 84 15.89 -6.17 -5.93
C PHE A 84 14.85 -5.08 -6.12
N ILE A 85 14.67 -4.24 -5.10
CA ILE A 85 13.75 -3.09 -5.11
C ILE A 85 14.59 -1.83 -5.01
N LYS A 86 14.81 -1.21 -6.16
CA LYS A 86 15.68 -0.06 -6.31
C LYS A 86 15.10 0.92 -7.31
N ASP A 87 15.25 2.20 -7.02
CA ASP A 87 14.92 3.29 -7.91
C ASP A 87 13.46 3.23 -8.43
N MET A 88 12.55 2.70 -7.61
CA MET A 88 11.13 2.55 -7.96
C MET A 88 10.42 3.89 -7.83
N ASP A 89 10.05 4.48 -8.96
CA ASP A 89 9.20 5.66 -8.96
C ASP A 89 7.81 5.30 -8.44
N TYR A 90 7.27 6.15 -7.57
CA TYR A 90 5.89 6.07 -7.11
C TYR A 90 5.24 7.44 -7.21
N ALA A 91 3.94 7.44 -7.48
CA ALA A 91 3.09 8.61 -7.38
C ALA A 91 1.67 8.18 -7.03
N TYR A 92 1.10 8.74 -5.97
CA TYR A 92 -0.30 8.50 -5.60
C TYR A 92 -0.89 9.72 -4.87
N ARG A 93 -2.22 9.84 -4.91
CA ARG A 93 -2.95 10.90 -4.21
C ARG A 93 -3.10 10.52 -2.74
N GLY A 94 -2.99 11.50 -1.85
CA GLY A 94 -3.38 11.34 -0.45
C GLY A 94 -4.78 11.88 -0.20
N ASP A 95 -5.27 11.65 1.02
CA ASP A 95 -6.55 12.17 1.51
C ASP A 95 -6.36 12.89 2.86
N PRO A 96 -5.92 14.17 2.83
CA PRO A 96 -5.71 14.96 4.04
C PRO A 96 -6.98 15.15 4.87
N GLN A 97 -8.14 15.18 4.22
CA GLN A 97 -9.40 15.44 4.90
C GLN A 97 -9.78 14.23 5.75
N LEU A 98 -9.72 13.01 5.18
CA LEU A 98 -9.94 11.80 5.95
C LEU A 98 -8.88 11.61 7.03
N GLY A 99 -7.60 11.82 6.69
CA GLY A 99 -6.49 11.64 7.64
C GLY A 99 -6.64 12.50 8.90
N ARG A 100 -7.01 13.78 8.74
CA ARG A 100 -7.27 14.67 9.88
C ARG A 100 -8.47 14.22 10.72
N ARG A 101 -9.57 13.80 10.08
CA ARG A 101 -10.75 13.29 10.80
C ARG A 101 -10.42 12.03 11.61
N ILE A 102 -9.59 11.13 11.09
CA ILE A 102 -9.11 9.96 11.84
C ILE A 102 -8.33 10.41 13.08
N ALA A 103 -7.40 11.35 12.91
CA ALA A 103 -6.60 11.87 14.03
C ALA A 103 -7.47 12.53 15.10
N GLU A 104 -8.45 13.37 14.71
CA GLU A 104 -9.40 14.03 15.62
C GLU A 104 -10.27 13.04 16.41
N CYS A 105 -10.66 11.91 15.81
CA CYS A 105 -11.45 10.89 16.50
C CYS A 105 -10.61 9.97 17.41
N ALA A 106 -9.30 9.93 17.21
CA ALA A 106 -8.39 9.06 17.96
C ALA A 106 -7.80 9.72 19.22
N THR A 107 -8.07 11.01 19.44
CA THR A 107 -7.69 11.81 20.61
C THR A 107 -8.87 12.05 21.54
#